data_AF-A0A6J1JKC4-F1
#
_entry.id   AF-A0A6J1JKC4-F1
#
_cell.length_a   1.000
_cell.length_b   1.000
_cell.length_c   1.000
_cell.angle_alpha   90.00
_cell.angle_beta   90.00
_cell.angle_gamma   90.00
#
_symmetry.space_group_name_H-M   'P 1'
#
loop_
_entity.id
_entity.type
_entity.pdbx_description
1 polymer ?
#
loop_
_entity_poly.entity_id
_entity_poly.type
_entity_poly.pdbx_seq_one_letter_code
_entity_poly.pdbx_strand_id
1 'polypeptide(L)'
;MAASCHFTELTVPRIALNRRRMLDCSSALGPRHAVDFCSRFRRTISEKPNGTGKLSAGLHKDLIGPLFAGRRNAISNRFSDSLYEEEEEGGSRDRNSATVVWGKNGNYDEQSGDDVKYELVVLCLPAMAGQAMLLAGQLLETASVGKLGALELASAGVSINIFNYLSKLFNVPLLSVATSFVAEDISKHGLQHPSLDSVQREHLSSVSTALVLALGVGVFEALILYFGSGILLNAMSIPCGSSLRIQAQKFLTLRALGAPAVALYLTLQGVFRGFKDTKTLVLCLGIGNFLAVCLFPLLIYYFQLGATGAAISFVVSQYVIAFLMIWFLNKRVVLLSPKFGALQFGEYMKSGSYLFGRTLSVLTTMTVAMSMVTRQGAVPMAAHQICMQVWLAVTTLTEALATSSQVIVASAASKRDYKTAKKVASLAIKVGLLAGIILCAVLGASFHSLAPLFTKDPQVLEILRKGVLFVSGAQPLIPLAILFDGLHYGVSDFPYAAWSTVVIGTVSSCVMLYAPSSFGLYRTWLGLTLFMGLRTVAGFARYNLALELKETTV
;
A
#
# COMPACT_ATOMS: atom_id res chain seq x y z
N MET A 1 -16.20 -28.88 43.60
CA MET A 1 -17.06 -27.77 44.06
C MET A 1 -17.66 -27.13 42.81
N ALA A 2 -18.73 -27.71 42.26
CA ALA A 2 -20.13 -27.24 42.35
C ALA A 2 -20.32 -25.90 41.59
N ALA A 3 -20.93 -25.78 40.41
CA ALA A 3 -22.25 -26.18 39.88
C ALA A 3 -23.18 -24.94 39.70
N SER A 4 -23.63 -24.77 38.44
CA SER A 4 -24.95 -24.34 37.93
C SER A 4 -25.59 -22.95 38.18
N CYS A 5 -26.10 -22.42 37.06
CA CYS A 5 -27.39 -21.72 36.80
C CYS A 5 -27.86 -20.52 37.66
N HIS A 6 -28.12 -19.36 37.02
CA HIS A 6 -29.47 -18.94 36.58
C HIS A 6 -29.46 -17.60 35.83
N PHE A 7 -30.45 -17.43 34.96
CA PHE A 7 -30.76 -16.28 34.12
C PHE A 7 -32.07 -15.65 34.64
N THR A 8 -32.10 -14.37 35.03
CA THR A 8 -33.30 -13.50 34.97
C THR A 8 -33.03 -12.00 35.20
N GLU A 9 -33.49 -11.21 34.23
CA GLU A 9 -34.09 -9.85 34.20
C GLU A 9 -33.86 -8.72 35.25
N LEU A 10 -33.58 -7.54 34.67
CA LEU A 10 -34.07 -6.16 34.95
C LEU A 10 -34.08 -5.59 36.38
N THR A 11 -33.23 -4.57 36.63
CA THR A 11 -33.66 -3.21 37.08
C THR A 11 -32.52 -2.17 37.07
N VAL A 12 -32.77 -1.00 36.48
CA VAL A 12 -32.04 0.29 36.66
C VAL A 12 -32.79 1.04 37.79
N PRO A 13 -32.19 1.74 38.79
CA PRO A 13 -31.40 2.98 38.58
C PRO A 13 -30.37 3.40 39.68
N ARG A 14 -29.38 4.24 39.32
CA ARG A 14 -29.17 5.63 39.84
C ARG A 14 -27.76 6.16 39.59
N ILE A 15 -27.76 7.42 39.17
CA ILE A 15 -26.65 8.30 38.80
C ILE A 15 -26.03 8.89 40.06
N ALA A 16 -24.71 8.80 40.21
CA ALA A 16 -23.92 9.66 41.09
C ALA A 16 -22.62 10.07 40.37
N LEU A 17 -22.64 11.27 39.79
CA LEU A 17 -21.49 11.90 39.14
C LEU A 17 -20.43 12.27 40.17
N ASN A 18 -19.23 11.72 40.03
CA ASN A 18 -18.07 12.05 40.85
C ASN A 18 -17.33 13.27 40.26
N ARG A 19 -17.30 14.37 41.00
CA ARG A 19 -16.95 15.76 40.61
C ARG A 19 -15.45 16.03 40.37
N ARG A 20 -14.59 15.00 40.33
CA ARG A 20 -13.13 15.14 40.32
C ARG A 20 -12.43 15.02 38.96
N ARG A 21 -13.12 14.65 37.87
CA ARG A 21 -12.50 14.54 36.52
C ARG A 21 -12.68 15.75 35.60
N MET A 22 -13.42 16.79 36.01
CA MET A 22 -13.61 17.98 35.16
C MET A 22 -12.53 19.05 35.31
N LEU A 23 -11.67 18.98 36.33
CA LEU A 23 -10.64 20.00 36.57
C LEU A 23 -9.35 19.78 35.76
N ASP A 24 -9.14 18.60 35.18
CA ASP A 24 -7.95 18.32 34.34
C ASP A 24 -8.12 18.72 32.86
N CYS A 25 -9.33 19.09 32.42
CA CYS A 25 -9.58 19.56 31.04
C CYS A 25 -9.38 21.08 30.86
N SER A 26 -9.08 21.84 31.93
CA SER A 26 -9.01 23.30 31.88
C SER A 26 -7.63 23.88 31.52
N SER A 27 -6.62 23.06 31.25
CA SER A 27 -5.28 23.52 30.84
C SER A 27 -5.09 23.64 29.32
N ALA A 28 -6.10 23.27 28.50
CA ALA A 28 -5.95 23.18 27.04
C ALA A 28 -6.78 24.18 26.21
N LEU A 29 -7.60 25.06 26.83
CA LEU A 29 -8.36 26.07 26.09
C LEU A 29 -8.30 27.45 26.77
N GLY A 30 -7.89 28.46 26.01
CA GLY A 30 -7.75 29.83 26.49
C GLY A 30 -9.06 30.47 26.99
N PRO A 31 -8.95 31.50 27.84
CA PRO A 31 -10.03 31.97 28.73
C PRO A 31 -11.27 32.52 28.03
N ARG A 32 -11.19 32.93 26.76
CA ARG A 32 -12.36 33.46 26.01
C ARG A 32 -13.30 32.37 25.50
N HIS A 33 -12.81 31.16 25.22
CA HIS A 33 -13.65 30.06 24.69
C HIS A 33 -14.40 29.30 25.79
N ALA A 34 -13.84 29.23 26.99
CA ALA A 34 -14.47 28.55 28.13
C ALA A 34 -15.72 29.31 28.64
N VAL A 35 -15.68 30.64 28.64
CA VAL A 35 -16.82 31.48 29.08
C VAL A 35 -17.98 31.39 28.08
N ASP A 36 -17.70 31.39 26.77
CA ASP A 36 -18.75 31.28 25.73
C ASP A 36 -19.37 29.87 25.69
N PHE A 37 -18.57 28.83 25.99
CA PHE A 37 -19.07 27.46 26.11
C PHE A 37 -19.98 27.29 27.34
N CYS A 38 -19.57 27.81 28.51
CA CYS A 38 -20.39 27.74 29.72
C CYS A 38 -21.67 28.58 29.62
N SER A 39 -21.66 29.73 28.92
CA SER A 39 -22.85 30.56 28.73
C SER A 39 -23.88 29.89 27.81
N ARG A 40 -23.42 29.28 26.70
CA ARG A 40 -24.27 28.54 25.75
C ARG A 40 -24.83 27.27 26.38
N PHE A 41 -24.01 26.50 27.09
CA PHE A 41 -24.44 25.28 27.78
C PHE A 41 -25.50 25.58 28.86
N ARG A 42 -25.35 26.69 29.60
CA ARG A 42 -26.33 27.12 30.60
C ARG A 42 -27.67 27.56 29.97
N ARG A 43 -27.65 28.21 28.80
CA ARG A 43 -28.89 28.57 28.06
C ARG A 43 -29.64 27.35 27.56
N THR A 44 -28.95 26.34 27.02
CA THR A 44 -29.58 25.12 26.49
C THR A 44 -30.27 24.27 27.57
N ILE A 45 -29.83 24.37 28.82
CA ILE A 45 -30.46 23.68 29.96
C ILE A 45 -31.63 24.47 30.56
N SER A 46 -31.65 25.81 30.44
CA SER A 46 -32.66 26.66 31.08
C SER A 46 -33.97 26.80 30.30
N GLU A 47 -33.99 26.49 29.00
CA GLU A 47 -35.19 26.52 28.15
C GLU A 47 -35.69 25.10 27.87
N LYS A 48 -36.42 24.49 28.81
CA LYS A 48 -37.54 23.55 28.58
C LYS A 48 -37.99 22.87 29.88
N PRO A 49 -39.18 23.21 30.42
CA PRO A 49 -39.88 22.34 31.35
C PRO A 49 -40.76 21.34 30.57
N ASN A 50 -40.71 20.08 30.99
CA ASN A 50 -41.58 18.96 30.65
C ASN A 50 -41.49 18.31 29.25
N GLY A 51 -41.37 16.97 29.26
CA GLY A 51 -41.81 16.10 28.17
C GLY A 51 -40.69 15.38 27.41
N THR A 52 -40.58 14.08 27.69
CA THR A 52 -39.86 13.00 26.99
C THR A 52 -39.50 13.20 25.50
N GLY A 53 -38.23 12.91 25.14
CA GLY A 53 -37.86 12.44 23.79
C GLY A 53 -36.69 13.17 23.09
N LYS A 54 -35.61 12.43 22.79
CA LYS A 54 -34.47 12.75 21.90
C LYS A 54 -33.43 13.78 22.39
N LEU A 55 -32.43 13.29 23.15
CA LEU A 55 -31.22 14.04 23.53
C LEU A 55 -30.07 13.97 22.49
N SER A 56 -30.17 13.17 21.42
CA SER A 56 -29.03 12.84 20.53
C SER A 56 -28.88 13.77 19.30
N ALA A 57 -29.95 14.38 18.81
CA ALA A 57 -29.93 15.08 17.51
C ALA A 57 -29.57 16.58 17.60
N GLY A 58 -29.87 17.26 18.72
CA GLY A 58 -29.61 18.70 18.89
C GLY A 58 -28.17 19.03 19.28
N LEU A 59 -27.53 18.17 20.09
CA LEU A 59 -26.19 18.41 20.64
C LEU A 59 -25.10 18.43 19.54
N HIS A 60 -25.30 17.69 18.44
CA HIS A 60 -24.36 17.63 17.34
C HIS A 60 -24.47 18.81 16.36
N LYS A 61 -25.66 19.41 16.21
CA LYS A 61 -25.89 20.53 15.27
C LYS A 61 -25.41 21.87 15.83
N ASP A 62 -25.68 22.15 17.10
CA ASP A 62 -25.49 23.51 17.65
C ASP A 62 -24.13 23.74 18.33
N LEU A 63 -23.43 22.67 18.75
CA LEU A 63 -22.15 22.78 19.48
C LEU A 63 -20.91 22.48 18.61
N ILE A 64 -21.01 21.50 17.71
CA ILE A 64 -19.87 20.98 16.94
C ILE A 64 -19.74 21.70 15.59
N GLY A 65 -20.86 22.08 14.96
CA GLY A 65 -20.88 22.77 13.67
C GLY A 65 -20.01 24.04 13.60
N PRO A 66 -20.12 24.97 14.56
CA PRO A 66 -19.36 26.23 14.52
C PRO A 66 -17.85 26.07 14.74
N LEU A 67 -17.42 25.06 15.52
CA LEU A 67 -16.00 24.76 15.80
C LEU A 67 -15.25 24.23 14.56
N PHE A 68 -15.96 23.55 13.65
CA PHE A 68 -15.39 23.05 12.39
C PHE A 68 -15.50 24.03 11.21
N ALA A 69 -16.38 25.03 11.29
CA ALA A 69 -16.52 26.05 10.25
C ALA A 69 -15.42 27.12 10.35
N GLY A 70 -15.13 27.61 11.56
CA GLY A 70 -14.10 28.66 11.77
C GLY A 70 -12.67 28.23 11.41
N ARG A 71 -12.34 26.93 11.56
CA ARG A 71 -11.00 26.40 11.25
C ARG A 71 -10.78 26.13 9.76
N ARG A 72 -11.86 25.94 8.98
CA ARG A 72 -11.82 25.71 7.53
C ARG A 72 -11.58 27.01 6.76
N ASN A 73 -12.18 28.12 7.21
CA ASN A 73 -11.98 29.44 6.60
C ASN A 73 -10.58 30.02 6.87
N ALA A 74 -9.99 29.74 8.03
CA ALA A 74 -8.64 30.23 8.35
C ALA A 74 -7.50 29.51 7.57
N ILE A 75 -7.73 28.28 7.11
CA ILE A 75 -6.79 27.53 6.25
C ILE A 75 -7.05 27.87 4.78
N SER A 76 -8.31 28.05 4.38
CA SER A 76 -8.68 28.46 3.01
C SER A 76 -8.14 29.86 2.68
N ASN A 77 -8.27 30.85 3.57
CA ASN A 77 -7.75 32.20 3.31
C ASN A 77 -6.22 32.25 3.26
N ARG A 78 -5.53 31.45 4.09
CA ARG A 78 -4.06 31.43 4.13
C ARG A 78 -3.42 30.73 2.92
N PHE A 79 -4.18 29.92 2.19
CA PHE A 79 -3.77 29.27 0.93
C PHE A 79 -4.22 30.07 -0.32
N SER A 80 -5.29 30.87 -0.20
CA SER A 80 -5.73 31.80 -1.24
C SER A 80 -4.86 33.05 -1.31
N ASP A 81 -4.40 33.59 -0.17
CA ASP A 81 -3.58 34.81 -0.15
C ASP A 81 -2.16 34.63 -0.73
N SER A 82 -1.66 33.40 -0.89
CA SER A 82 -0.35 33.15 -1.54
C SER A 82 -0.45 32.95 -3.06
N LEU A 83 -1.62 33.15 -3.66
CA LEU A 83 -1.90 32.86 -5.07
C LEU A 83 -2.52 34.05 -5.83
N TYR A 84 -2.48 35.25 -5.25
CA TYR A 84 -2.93 36.50 -5.89
C TYR A 84 -1.82 37.55 -5.84
N GLU A 85 -0.72 37.30 -6.54
CA GLU A 85 0.15 38.36 -7.05
C GLU A 85 0.80 37.82 -8.33
N GLU A 86 0.71 38.62 -9.40
CA GLU A 86 1.24 38.46 -10.77
C GLU A 86 0.19 38.19 -11.86
N GLU A 87 -0.35 39.31 -12.33
CA GLU A 87 -1.07 39.50 -13.59
C GLU A 87 -0.11 40.12 -14.63
N GLU A 88 -0.36 39.79 -15.91
CA GLU A 88 0.03 40.48 -17.16
C GLU A 88 1.52 40.58 -17.58
N GLU A 89 1.86 39.95 -18.72
CA GLU A 89 2.18 40.64 -19.99
C GLU A 89 2.63 39.68 -21.12
N GLY A 90 2.27 40.04 -22.35
CA GLY A 90 3.15 39.96 -23.54
C GLY A 90 3.40 38.60 -24.21
N GLY A 91 2.80 38.39 -25.39
CA GLY A 91 3.02 37.20 -26.22
C GLY A 91 4.30 37.21 -27.07
N SER A 92 4.74 36.01 -27.48
CA SER A 92 5.13 35.68 -28.87
C SER A 92 5.40 34.17 -28.98
N ARG A 93 5.05 33.60 -30.13
CA ARG A 93 5.11 32.16 -30.44
C ARG A 93 6.57 31.76 -30.72
N ASP A 94 7.01 30.64 -30.14
CA ASP A 94 7.91 29.75 -30.86
C ASP A 94 7.75 28.27 -30.48
N ARG A 95 7.85 27.41 -31.50
CA ARG A 95 7.55 25.98 -31.51
C ARG A 95 8.80 25.16 -31.24
N ASN A 96 8.83 24.44 -30.12
CA ASN A 96 9.42 23.09 -29.90
C ASN A 96 9.86 22.93 -28.44
N SER A 97 8.92 22.52 -27.59
CA SER A 97 9.17 21.93 -26.27
C SER A 97 7.87 21.25 -25.85
N ALA A 98 7.92 19.95 -25.53
CA ALA A 98 6.76 19.19 -25.08
C ALA A 98 6.43 19.56 -23.62
N THR A 99 5.92 20.77 -23.44
CA THR A 99 5.32 21.26 -22.21
C THR A 99 3.83 21.04 -22.36
N VAL A 100 3.24 20.12 -21.58
CA VAL A 100 1.78 19.92 -21.56
C VAL A 100 1.17 21.16 -20.92
N VAL A 101 0.70 22.07 -21.77
CA VAL A 101 -0.03 23.28 -21.39
C VAL A 101 -1.40 22.85 -20.83
N TRP A 102 -1.68 23.21 -19.57
CA TRP A 102 -3.00 23.09 -18.98
C TRP A 102 -3.93 24.10 -19.67
N GLY A 103 -4.71 23.64 -20.64
CA GLY A 103 -5.64 24.48 -21.39
C GLY A 103 -6.79 24.99 -20.50
N LYS A 104 -6.83 26.31 -20.28
CA LYS A 104 -8.07 27.05 -20.03
C LYS A 104 -8.79 27.23 -21.38
N ASN A 105 -9.93 26.58 -21.58
CA ASN A 105 -11.18 27.16 -22.11
C ASN A 105 -12.17 26.08 -22.56
N GLY A 106 -13.45 26.35 -22.32
CA GLY A 106 -14.52 25.38 -22.30
C GLY A 106 -15.06 24.90 -23.65
N ASN A 107 -15.50 23.64 -23.64
CA ASN A 107 -16.80 23.19 -24.12
C ASN A 107 -17.04 21.80 -23.50
N TYR A 108 -17.82 21.75 -22.42
CA TYR A 108 -17.93 20.58 -21.56
C TYR A 108 -19.15 19.75 -21.98
N ASP A 109 -18.92 18.60 -22.61
CA ASP A 109 -19.62 17.34 -22.23
C ASP A 109 -19.11 16.13 -23.02
N GLU A 110 -18.63 16.29 -24.26
CA GLU A 110 -18.17 15.17 -25.10
C GLU A 110 -16.63 15.06 -25.22
N GLN A 111 -15.90 16.19 -25.28
CA GLN A 111 -14.42 16.21 -25.36
C GLN A 111 -13.70 15.77 -24.07
N SER A 112 -14.35 15.90 -22.91
CA SER A 112 -13.77 15.51 -21.61
C SER A 112 -13.63 13.98 -21.44
N GLY A 113 -14.34 13.18 -22.23
CA GLY A 113 -14.31 11.71 -22.11
C GLY A 113 -13.05 11.06 -22.61
N ASP A 114 -12.53 11.53 -23.74
CA ASP A 114 -11.36 10.92 -24.37
C ASP A 114 -10.06 11.47 -23.81
N ASP A 115 -10.05 12.71 -23.32
CA ASP A 115 -8.91 13.31 -22.62
C ASP A 115 -8.59 12.55 -21.32
N VAL A 116 -9.61 12.23 -20.53
CA VAL A 116 -9.45 11.46 -19.28
C VAL A 116 -8.96 10.03 -19.53
N LYS A 117 -9.45 9.36 -20.57
CA LYS A 117 -8.97 8.02 -20.95
C LYS A 117 -7.52 8.07 -21.40
N TYR A 118 -7.19 9.06 -22.24
CA TYR A 118 -5.84 9.26 -22.75
C TYR A 118 -4.85 9.53 -21.61
N GLU A 119 -5.20 10.43 -20.69
CA GLU A 119 -4.39 10.75 -19.51
C GLU A 119 -4.15 9.50 -18.64
N LEU A 120 -5.20 8.70 -18.38
CA LEU A 120 -5.08 7.45 -17.63
C LEU A 120 -4.14 6.46 -18.33
N VAL A 121 -4.25 6.30 -19.65
CA VAL A 121 -3.40 5.38 -20.43
C VAL A 121 -1.94 5.83 -20.43
N VAL A 122 -1.67 7.11 -20.62
CA VAL A 122 -0.31 7.67 -20.64
C VAL A 122 0.40 7.48 -19.29
N LEU A 123 -0.32 7.60 -18.17
CA LEU A 123 0.23 7.36 -16.84
C LEU A 123 0.36 5.86 -16.51
N CYS A 124 -0.62 5.05 -16.93
CA CYS A 124 -0.66 3.63 -16.61
C CYS A 124 0.36 2.81 -17.38
N LEU A 125 0.61 3.12 -18.66
CA LEU A 125 1.47 2.30 -19.52
C LEU A 125 2.92 2.17 -19.02
N PRO A 126 3.63 3.25 -18.63
CA PRO A 126 4.98 3.14 -18.09
C PRO A 126 5.01 2.43 -16.72
N ALA A 127 4.00 2.69 -15.88
CA ALA A 127 3.89 2.05 -14.57
C ALA A 127 3.69 0.54 -14.70
N MET A 128 2.80 0.10 -15.60
CA MET A 128 2.56 -1.30 -15.91
C MET A 128 3.82 -1.97 -16.47
N ALA A 129 4.56 -1.31 -17.36
CA ALA A 129 5.80 -1.86 -17.91
C ALA A 129 6.84 -2.14 -16.80
N GLY A 130 7.05 -1.20 -15.89
CA GLY A 130 7.95 -1.39 -14.74
C GLY A 130 7.53 -2.56 -13.84
N GLN A 131 6.23 -2.67 -13.55
CA GLN A 131 5.69 -3.76 -12.74
C GLN A 131 5.75 -5.12 -13.45
N ALA A 132 5.57 -5.15 -14.77
CA ALA A 132 5.67 -6.37 -15.57
C ALA A 132 7.10 -6.94 -15.58
N MET A 133 8.12 -6.09 -15.66
CA MET A 133 9.53 -6.51 -15.58
C MET A 133 9.86 -7.10 -14.19
N LEU A 134 9.38 -6.44 -13.13
CA LEU A 134 9.54 -6.93 -11.75
C LEU A 134 8.88 -8.31 -11.59
N LEU A 135 7.66 -8.45 -12.10
CA LEU A 135 6.93 -9.71 -12.06
C LEU A 135 7.66 -10.83 -12.81
N ALA A 136 8.16 -10.57 -14.01
CA ALA A 136 8.87 -11.58 -14.80
C ALA A 136 10.08 -12.14 -14.03
N GLY A 137 10.82 -11.27 -13.32
CA GLY A 137 11.92 -11.69 -12.44
C GLY A 137 11.46 -12.61 -11.31
N GLN A 138 10.37 -12.28 -10.62
CA GLN A 138 9.82 -13.07 -9.50
C GLN A 138 9.30 -14.44 -9.94
N LEU A 139 8.61 -14.50 -11.09
CA LEU A 139 8.14 -15.76 -11.67
C LEU A 139 9.32 -16.65 -12.07
N LEU A 140 10.35 -16.07 -12.68
CA LEU A 140 11.53 -16.84 -13.08
C LEU A 140 12.35 -17.33 -11.87
N GLU A 141 12.50 -16.51 -10.83
CA GLU A 141 13.12 -16.94 -9.56
C GLU A 141 12.41 -18.19 -9.03
N THR A 142 11.07 -18.12 -8.97
CA THR A 142 10.22 -19.22 -8.48
C THR A 142 10.35 -20.46 -9.35
N ALA A 143 10.38 -20.31 -10.68
CA ALA A 143 10.55 -21.42 -11.61
C ALA A 143 11.94 -22.07 -11.53
N SER A 144 13.00 -21.27 -11.39
CA SER A 144 14.36 -21.77 -11.25
C SER A 144 14.56 -22.55 -9.95
N VAL A 145 14.04 -22.02 -8.83
CA VAL A 145 14.08 -22.72 -7.53
C VAL A 145 13.16 -23.95 -7.52
N GLY A 146 11.98 -23.85 -8.15
CA GLY A 146 11.02 -24.95 -8.22
C GLY A 146 11.53 -26.19 -8.96
N LYS A 147 12.43 -26.01 -9.92
CA LYS A 147 13.12 -27.12 -10.62
C LYS A 147 14.13 -27.87 -9.75
N LEU A 148 14.59 -27.29 -8.63
CA LEU A 148 15.48 -27.98 -7.69
C LEU A 148 14.74 -29.01 -6.83
N GLY A 149 13.46 -28.76 -6.54
CA GLY A 149 12.59 -29.66 -5.79
C GLY A 149 11.59 -28.94 -4.90
N ALA A 150 10.59 -29.67 -4.42
CA ALA A 150 9.53 -29.13 -3.58
C ALA A 150 10.06 -28.57 -2.24
N LEU A 151 11.06 -29.23 -1.64
CA LEU A 151 11.65 -28.77 -0.37
C LEU A 151 12.33 -27.40 -0.52
N GLU A 152 13.15 -27.24 -1.56
CA GLU A 152 13.86 -25.99 -1.84
C GLU A 152 12.86 -24.85 -2.13
N LEU A 153 11.86 -25.12 -2.97
CA LEU A 153 10.81 -24.14 -3.30
C LEU A 153 9.96 -23.74 -2.09
N ALA A 154 9.57 -24.70 -1.25
CA ALA A 154 8.85 -24.39 -0.02
C ALA A 154 9.69 -23.56 0.94
N SER A 155 10.97 -23.90 1.09
CA SER A 155 11.88 -23.19 1.99
C SER A 155 12.16 -21.76 1.53
N ALA A 156 12.38 -21.57 0.22
CA ALA A 156 12.53 -20.26 -0.40
C ALA A 156 11.24 -19.47 -0.29
N GLY A 157 10.08 -20.09 -0.52
CA GLY A 157 8.77 -19.46 -0.39
C GLY A 157 8.53 -18.89 1.01
N VAL A 158 8.72 -19.68 2.06
CA VAL A 158 8.56 -19.19 3.45
C VAL A 158 9.53 -18.03 3.72
N SER A 159 10.78 -18.17 3.29
CA SER A 159 11.81 -17.15 3.50
C SER A 159 11.51 -15.83 2.79
N ILE A 160 11.08 -15.90 1.52
CA ILE A 160 10.69 -14.74 0.70
C ILE A 160 9.52 -14.02 1.35
N ASN A 161 8.54 -14.76 1.88
CA ASN A 161 7.39 -14.13 2.52
C ASN A 161 7.73 -13.48 3.86
N ILE A 162 8.55 -14.11 4.70
CA ILE A 162 9.06 -13.48 5.93
C ILE A 162 9.80 -12.18 5.59
N PHE A 163 10.73 -12.23 4.62
CA PHE A 163 11.46 -11.07 4.14
C PHE A 163 10.49 -9.98 3.67
N ASN A 164 9.58 -10.32 2.75
CA ASN A 164 8.62 -9.36 2.19
C ASN A 164 7.71 -8.75 3.25
N TYR A 165 7.29 -9.50 4.27
CA TYR A 165 6.44 -8.98 5.33
C TYR A 165 7.19 -7.98 6.20
N LEU A 166 8.41 -8.32 6.61
CA LEU A 166 9.24 -7.41 7.41
C LEU A 166 9.63 -6.17 6.59
N SER A 167 10.06 -6.35 5.34
CA SER A 167 10.37 -5.25 4.42
C SER A 167 9.16 -4.35 4.21
N LYS A 168 7.96 -4.90 3.96
CA LYS A 168 6.76 -4.07 3.76
C LYS A 168 6.37 -3.32 5.04
N LEU A 169 6.55 -3.92 6.21
CA LEU A 169 6.23 -3.31 7.49
C LEU A 169 7.04 -2.02 7.74
N PHE A 170 8.34 -2.05 7.45
CA PHE A 170 9.23 -0.91 7.67
C PHE A 170 9.33 0.04 6.47
N ASN A 171 9.35 -0.50 5.25
CA ASN A 171 9.65 0.28 4.05
C ASN A 171 8.41 0.99 3.46
N VAL A 172 7.17 0.53 3.71
CA VAL A 172 5.98 1.24 3.21
C VAL A 172 5.80 2.62 3.87
N PRO A 173 5.88 2.76 5.21
CA PRO A 173 5.88 4.08 5.85
C PRO A 173 7.06 4.95 5.39
N LEU A 174 8.26 4.37 5.30
CA LEU A 174 9.46 5.06 4.86
C LEU A 174 9.31 5.64 3.45
N LEU A 175 8.82 4.83 2.50
CA LEU A 175 8.53 5.25 1.13
C LEU A 175 7.53 6.41 1.09
N SER A 176 6.44 6.33 1.87
CA SER A 176 5.43 7.39 1.94
C SER A 176 6.03 8.69 2.47
N VAL A 177 6.79 8.60 3.56
CA VAL A 177 7.45 9.76 4.19
C VAL A 177 8.48 10.39 3.25
N ALA A 178 9.32 9.58 2.59
CA ALA A 178 10.31 10.07 1.63
C ALA A 178 9.65 10.76 0.43
N THR A 179 8.56 10.18 -0.11
CA THR A 179 7.83 10.77 -1.24
C THR A 179 7.23 12.14 -0.85
N SER A 180 6.65 12.25 0.35
CA SER A 180 6.09 13.51 0.84
C SER A 180 7.15 14.57 1.11
N PHE A 181 8.26 14.22 1.76
CA PHE A 181 9.33 15.17 2.05
C PHE A 181 9.99 15.71 0.80
N VAL A 182 10.19 14.88 -0.23
CA VAL A 182 10.75 15.35 -1.51
C VAL A 182 9.75 16.25 -2.23
N ALA A 183 8.47 15.88 -2.27
CA ALA A 183 7.44 16.71 -2.88
C ALA A 183 7.31 18.09 -2.19
N GLU A 184 7.45 18.14 -0.87
CA GLU A 184 7.44 19.38 -0.08
C GLU A 184 8.69 20.24 -0.30
N ASP A 185 9.87 19.61 -0.41
CA ASP A 185 11.13 20.34 -0.64
C ASP A 185 11.15 20.97 -2.04
N ILE A 186 10.64 20.26 -3.06
CA ILE A 186 10.46 20.77 -4.42
C ILE A 186 9.45 21.93 -4.46
N SER A 187 8.33 21.83 -3.73
CA SER A 187 7.31 22.89 -3.73
C SER A 187 7.78 24.17 -3.03
N LYS A 188 8.63 24.04 -2.01
CA LYS A 188 9.21 25.18 -1.27
C LYS A 188 10.34 25.89 -2.01
N HIS A 189 11.15 25.16 -2.78
CA HIS A 189 12.30 25.74 -3.47
C HIS A 189 12.02 26.16 -4.92
N GLY A 190 10.87 25.76 -5.48
CA GLY A 190 10.43 26.17 -6.81
C GLY A 190 11.32 25.62 -7.94
N LEU A 191 10.71 25.28 -9.07
CA LEU A 191 11.44 25.10 -10.32
C LEU A 191 12.03 26.46 -10.71
N GLN A 192 13.24 26.80 -10.26
CA GLN A 192 14.01 27.86 -10.90
C GLN A 192 14.18 27.44 -12.35
N HIS A 193 13.61 28.22 -13.26
CA HIS A 193 13.70 28.00 -14.70
C HIS A 193 15.16 27.70 -15.09
N PRO A 194 15.42 26.70 -15.95
CA PRO A 194 16.76 26.42 -16.40
C PRO A 194 17.23 27.58 -17.29
N SER A 195 18.05 28.48 -16.74
CA SER A 195 18.89 29.34 -17.56
C SER A 195 19.86 28.44 -18.34
N LEU A 196 19.91 28.62 -19.65
CA LEU A 196 20.43 27.73 -20.69
C LEU A 196 21.91 27.29 -20.58
N ASP A 197 22.66 27.60 -19.52
CA ASP A 197 24.10 27.29 -19.45
C ASP A 197 24.65 26.80 -18.10
N SER A 198 23.80 26.31 -17.18
CA SER A 198 24.33 25.57 -16.03
C SER A 198 23.46 24.39 -15.62
N VAL A 199 24.07 23.21 -15.51
CA VAL A 199 23.49 22.05 -14.83
C VAL A 199 23.47 22.38 -13.33
N GLN A 200 22.51 23.21 -12.92
CA GLN A 200 22.36 23.61 -11.53
C GLN A 200 21.76 22.43 -10.77
N ARG A 201 22.64 21.66 -10.12
CA ARG A 201 22.24 20.54 -9.28
C ARG A 201 21.36 21.07 -8.14
N GLU A 202 20.16 20.53 -8.00
CA GLU A 202 19.25 20.98 -6.93
C GLU A 202 19.82 20.63 -5.55
N HIS A 203 19.64 21.54 -4.58
CA HIS A 203 20.20 21.45 -3.23
C HIS A 203 19.19 20.84 -2.25
N LEU A 204 18.98 19.52 -2.33
CA LEU A 204 17.94 18.85 -1.54
C LEU A 204 18.53 18.08 -0.34
N SER A 205 18.69 18.76 0.80
CA SER A 205 19.15 18.14 2.07
C SER A 205 18.17 17.08 2.59
N SER A 206 16.88 17.20 2.21
CA SER A 206 15.82 16.23 2.52
C SER A 206 16.11 14.84 1.95
N VAL A 207 16.60 14.77 0.71
CA VAL A 207 16.93 13.51 0.02
C VAL A 207 18.06 12.77 0.73
N SER A 208 19.12 13.48 1.13
CA SER A 208 20.25 12.90 1.87
C SER A 208 19.81 12.32 3.22
N THR A 209 18.95 13.04 3.95
CA THR A 209 18.40 12.60 5.23
C THR A 209 17.53 11.35 5.07
N ALA A 210 16.69 11.31 4.03
CA ALA A 210 15.87 10.14 3.70
C ALA A 210 16.72 8.90 3.37
N LEU A 211 17.83 9.07 2.62
CA LEU A 211 18.74 7.96 2.28
C LEU A 211 19.49 7.41 3.49
N VAL A 212 19.97 8.29 4.38
CA VAL A 212 20.62 7.86 5.63
C VAL A 212 19.62 7.11 6.52
N LEU A 213 18.40 7.63 6.65
CA LEU A 213 17.33 6.95 7.40
C LEU A 213 17.01 5.59 6.78
N ALA A 214 16.91 5.51 5.46
CA ALA A 214 16.65 4.26 4.74
C ALA A 214 17.75 3.21 4.94
N LEU A 215 19.01 3.64 4.89
CA LEU A 215 20.13 2.75 5.19
C LEU A 215 20.09 2.26 6.64
N GLY A 216 19.81 3.14 7.61
CA GLY A 216 19.67 2.77 9.01
C GLY A 216 18.55 1.77 9.26
N VAL A 217 17.37 2.02 8.70
CA VAL A 217 16.22 1.10 8.76
C VAL A 217 16.53 -0.22 8.08
N GLY A 218 17.16 -0.20 6.90
CA GLY A 218 17.49 -1.40 6.15
C GLY A 218 18.58 -2.27 6.83
N VAL A 219 19.56 -1.65 7.48
CA VAL A 219 20.54 -2.37 8.33
C VAL A 219 19.85 -2.97 9.55
N PHE A 220 18.97 -2.21 10.21
CA PHE A 220 18.18 -2.73 11.33
C PHE A 220 17.30 -3.91 10.91
N GLU A 221 16.65 -3.82 9.75
CA GLU A 221 15.87 -4.91 9.15
C GLU A 221 16.75 -6.14 8.88
N ALA A 222 17.94 -5.96 8.30
CA ALA A 222 18.89 -7.03 8.05
C ALA A 222 19.30 -7.75 9.35
N LEU A 223 19.55 -7.00 10.43
CA LEU A 223 19.90 -7.56 11.75
C LEU A 223 18.73 -8.38 12.32
N ILE A 224 17.50 -7.89 12.24
CA ILE A 224 16.32 -8.63 12.69
C ILE A 224 16.14 -9.92 11.88
N LEU A 225 16.29 -9.87 10.55
CA LEU A 225 16.14 -11.05 9.70
C LEU A 225 17.26 -12.07 9.94
N TYR A 226 18.49 -11.60 10.14
CA TYR A 226 19.66 -12.46 10.33
C TYR A 226 19.67 -13.12 11.71
N PHE A 227 19.55 -12.34 12.79
CA PHE A 227 19.59 -12.87 14.17
C PHE A 227 18.22 -13.43 14.62
N GLY A 228 17.12 -12.86 14.12
CA GLY A 228 15.76 -13.27 14.44
C GLY A 228 15.21 -14.39 13.55
N SER A 229 15.98 -14.92 12.59
CA SER A 229 15.52 -15.95 11.64
C SER A 229 14.84 -17.13 12.34
N GLY A 230 15.40 -17.61 13.46
CA GLY A 230 14.83 -18.73 14.21
C GLY A 230 13.46 -18.43 14.82
N ILE A 231 13.27 -17.22 15.37
CA ILE A 231 12.01 -16.75 15.96
C ILE A 231 10.96 -16.53 14.86
N LEU A 232 11.35 -15.92 13.75
CA LEU A 232 10.48 -15.66 12.61
C LEU A 232 9.99 -16.97 11.96
N LEU A 233 10.87 -17.97 11.83
CA LEU A 233 10.48 -19.30 11.34
C LEU A 233 9.57 -20.04 12.32
N ASN A 234 9.73 -19.84 13.64
CA ASN A 234 8.80 -20.35 14.64
C ASN A 234 7.42 -19.70 14.52
N ALA A 235 7.36 -18.38 14.27
CA ALA A 235 6.11 -17.67 14.04
C ALA A 235 5.34 -18.19 12.81
N MET A 236 6.05 -18.71 11.80
CA MET A 236 5.45 -19.39 10.64
C MET A 236 5.08 -20.86 10.92
N SER A 237 5.10 -21.30 12.18
CA SER A 237 4.78 -22.67 12.62
C SER A 237 5.58 -23.78 11.93
N ILE A 238 6.85 -23.53 11.57
CA ILE A 238 7.72 -24.56 11.01
C ILE A 238 8.21 -25.49 12.14
N PRO A 239 8.00 -26.82 12.06
CA PRO A 239 8.49 -27.76 13.06
C PRO A 239 10.02 -27.70 13.21
N CYS A 240 10.51 -27.71 14.46
CA CYS A 240 11.93 -27.53 14.79
C CYS A 240 12.85 -28.61 14.18
N GLY A 241 12.35 -29.84 13.99
CA GLY A 241 13.10 -30.95 13.38
C GLY A 241 12.90 -31.13 11.87
N SER A 242 12.21 -30.21 11.19
CA SER A 242 11.95 -30.35 9.75
C SER A 242 13.17 -29.98 8.90
N SER A 243 13.42 -30.74 7.84
CA SER A 243 14.42 -30.40 6.81
C SER A 243 14.13 -29.04 6.15
N LEU A 244 12.86 -28.63 6.14
CA LEU A 244 12.39 -27.32 5.67
C LEU A 244 13.01 -26.17 6.45
N ARG A 245 13.18 -26.31 7.77
CA ARG A 245 13.68 -25.25 8.65
C ARG A 245 15.12 -24.88 8.33
N ILE A 246 15.98 -25.86 8.13
CA ILE A 246 17.42 -25.64 7.90
C ILE A 246 17.63 -24.87 6.60
N GLN A 247 16.95 -25.29 5.53
CA GLN A 247 17.05 -24.61 4.24
C GLN A 247 16.40 -23.23 4.26
N ALA A 248 15.24 -23.08 4.91
CA ALA A 248 14.58 -21.78 5.03
C ALA A 248 15.45 -20.79 5.83
N GLN A 249 16.09 -21.23 6.91
CA GLN A 249 16.97 -20.38 7.70
C GLN A 249 18.20 -19.90 6.90
N LYS A 250 18.85 -20.81 6.15
CA LYS A 250 19.98 -20.45 5.28
C LYS A 250 19.55 -19.47 4.19
N PHE A 251 18.43 -19.73 3.54
CA PHE A 251 17.91 -18.86 2.49
C PHE A 251 17.53 -17.47 3.04
N LEU A 252 16.85 -17.42 4.18
CA LEU A 252 16.43 -16.17 4.83
C LEU A 252 17.61 -15.32 5.28
N THR A 253 18.62 -15.92 5.92
CA THR A 253 19.82 -15.21 6.39
C THR A 253 20.64 -14.64 5.24
N LEU A 254 20.74 -15.35 4.11
CA LEU A 254 21.36 -14.82 2.89
C LEU A 254 20.55 -13.66 2.30
N ARG A 255 19.22 -13.80 2.23
CA ARG A 255 18.35 -12.74 1.70
C ARG A 255 18.35 -11.49 2.58
N ALA A 256 18.55 -11.65 3.89
CA ALA A 256 18.68 -10.54 4.84
C ALA A 256 19.79 -9.55 4.45
N LEU A 257 20.87 -10.02 3.83
CA LEU A 257 21.96 -9.17 3.35
C LEU A 257 21.53 -8.19 2.25
N GLY A 258 20.39 -8.47 1.59
CA GLY A 258 19.78 -7.58 0.60
C GLY A 258 18.89 -6.50 1.21
N ALA A 259 18.43 -6.64 2.46
CA ALA A 259 17.50 -5.68 3.08
C ALA A 259 17.98 -4.21 3.06
N PRO A 260 19.27 -3.89 3.30
CA PRO A 260 19.76 -2.52 3.22
C PRO A 260 19.61 -1.92 1.82
N ALA A 261 19.93 -2.71 0.78
CA ALA A 261 19.76 -2.29 -0.60
C ALA A 261 18.27 -2.12 -0.95
N VAL A 262 17.40 -3.00 -0.43
CA VAL A 262 15.94 -2.91 -0.64
C VAL A 262 15.38 -1.61 -0.07
N ALA A 263 15.69 -1.29 1.19
CA ALA A 263 15.24 -0.06 1.83
C ALA A 263 15.74 1.19 1.08
N LEU A 264 17.00 1.17 0.62
CA LEU A 264 17.59 2.26 -0.17
C LEU A 264 16.88 2.46 -1.51
N TYR A 265 16.73 1.41 -2.33
CA TYR A 265 16.11 1.59 -3.66
C TYR A 265 14.62 1.93 -3.54
N LEU A 266 13.91 1.43 -2.52
CA LEU A 266 12.52 1.82 -2.27
C LEU A 266 12.41 3.30 -1.88
N THR A 267 13.35 3.81 -1.09
CA THR A 267 13.39 5.25 -0.77
C THR A 267 13.68 6.07 -2.02
N LEU A 268 14.67 5.66 -2.83
CA LEU A 268 14.98 6.28 -4.12
C LEU A 268 13.78 6.22 -5.08
N GLN A 269 13.00 5.15 -5.05
CA GLN A 269 11.75 5.04 -5.81
C GLN A 269 10.77 6.15 -5.44
N GLY A 270 10.59 6.43 -4.15
CA GLY A 270 9.76 7.54 -3.67
C GLY A 270 10.29 8.89 -4.15
N VAL A 271 11.61 9.08 -4.07
CA VAL A 271 12.30 10.30 -4.53
C VAL A 271 12.07 10.54 -6.03
N PHE A 272 12.34 9.55 -6.90
CA PHE A 272 12.13 9.68 -8.35
C PHE A 272 10.66 9.85 -8.73
N ARG A 273 9.72 9.21 -8.00
CA ARG A 273 8.28 9.46 -8.16
C ARG A 273 7.92 10.90 -7.79
N GLY A 274 8.52 11.45 -6.74
CA GLY A 274 8.37 12.86 -6.36
C GLY A 274 8.84 13.81 -7.46
N PHE A 275 9.98 13.51 -8.09
CA PHE A 275 10.48 14.22 -9.28
C PHE A 275 9.67 13.95 -10.56
N LYS A 276 8.68 13.04 -10.52
CA LYS A 276 7.92 12.55 -11.68
C LYS A 276 8.79 11.89 -12.76
N ASP A 277 10.02 11.48 -12.45
CA ASP A 277 10.91 10.76 -13.37
C ASP A 277 10.69 9.24 -13.26
N THR A 278 9.64 8.77 -13.92
CA THR A 278 9.28 7.35 -13.94
C THR A 278 10.15 6.55 -14.93
N LYS A 279 10.74 7.19 -15.94
CA LYS A 279 11.56 6.53 -16.96
C LYS A 279 12.86 6.01 -16.38
N THR A 280 13.58 6.85 -15.63
CA THR A 280 14.82 6.46 -14.95
C THR A 280 14.55 5.32 -13.98
N LEU A 281 13.42 5.37 -13.28
CA LEU A 281 13.00 4.31 -12.37
C LEU A 281 12.81 2.97 -13.09
N VAL A 282 12.02 2.94 -14.18
CA VAL A 282 11.76 1.72 -14.94
C VAL A 282 13.06 1.16 -15.54
N LEU A 283 13.95 2.02 -16.03
CA LEU A 283 15.25 1.61 -16.57
C LEU A 283 16.12 0.90 -15.51
N CYS A 284 16.28 1.50 -14.32
CA CYS A 284 17.10 0.92 -13.26
C CYS A 284 16.55 -0.43 -12.78
N LEU A 285 15.22 -0.52 -12.58
CA LEU A 285 14.56 -1.76 -12.22
C LEU A 285 14.67 -2.81 -13.32
N GLY A 286 14.56 -2.41 -14.58
CA GLY A 286 14.70 -3.29 -15.73
C GLY A 286 16.07 -3.93 -15.79
N ILE A 287 17.14 -3.13 -15.68
CA ILE A 287 18.53 -3.61 -15.70
C ILE A 287 18.79 -4.56 -14.53
N GLY A 288 18.36 -4.19 -13.32
CA GLY A 288 18.57 -5.03 -12.14
C GLY A 288 17.83 -6.36 -12.20
N ASN A 289 16.55 -6.35 -12.59
CA ASN A 289 15.78 -7.59 -12.71
C ASN A 289 16.28 -8.47 -13.86
N PHE A 290 16.68 -7.86 -14.98
CA PHE A 290 17.32 -8.60 -16.09
C PHE A 290 18.62 -9.27 -15.62
N LEU A 291 19.44 -8.56 -14.86
CA LEU A 291 20.64 -9.13 -14.25
C LEU A 291 20.29 -10.32 -13.33
N ALA A 292 19.28 -10.19 -12.47
CA ALA A 292 18.82 -11.30 -11.61
C ALA A 292 18.44 -12.53 -12.43
N VAL A 293 17.66 -12.31 -13.50
CA VAL A 293 17.22 -13.34 -14.45
C VAL A 293 18.39 -14.09 -15.08
N CYS A 294 19.45 -13.38 -15.48
CA CYS A 294 20.68 -13.98 -16.01
C CYS A 294 21.48 -14.72 -14.92
N LEU A 295 21.51 -14.20 -13.70
CA LEU A 295 22.26 -14.79 -12.59
C LEU A 295 21.62 -16.07 -12.06
N PHE A 296 20.29 -16.24 -12.14
CA PHE A 296 19.62 -17.46 -11.67
C PHE A 296 20.21 -18.74 -12.28
N PRO A 297 20.21 -18.97 -13.61
CA PRO A 297 20.76 -20.20 -14.18
C PRO A 297 22.27 -20.32 -13.95
N LEU A 298 23.01 -19.21 -13.93
CA LEU A 298 24.45 -19.20 -13.70
C LEU A 298 24.80 -19.68 -12.28
N LEU A 299 24.20 -19.08 -11.25
CA LEU A 299 24.53 -19.43 -9.86
C LEU A 299 23.88 -20.75 -9.42
N ILE A 300 22.65 -21.02 -9.89
CA ILE A 300 21.92 -22.23 -9.47
C ILE A 300 22.48 -23.48 -10.15
N TYR A 301 22.67 -23.47 -11.48
CA TYR A 301 23.03 -24.67 -12.24
C TYR A 301 24.53 -24.74 -12.59
N TYR A 302 25.18 -23.63 -12.96
CA TYR A 302 26.61 -23.68 -13.34
C TYR A 302 27.51 -23.79 -12.10
N PHE A 303 27.29 -22.93 -11.10
CA PHE A 303 28.04 -22.98 -9.83
C PHE A 303 27.48 -24.00 -8.81
N GLN A 304 26.38 -24.69 -9.14
CA GLN A 304 25.76 -25.72 -8.29
C GLN A 304 25.45 -25.23 -6.86
N LEU A 305 25.13 -23.93 -6.68
CA LEU A 305 24.82 -23.35 -5.37
C LEU A 305 23.37 -23.65 -4.92
N GLY A 306 22.54 -24.26 -5.79
CA GLY A 306 21.15 -24.57 -5.49
C GLY A 306 20.34 -23.33 -5.09
N ALA A 307 19.50 -23.43 -4.06
CA ALA A 307 18.68 -22.31 -3.60
C ALA A 307 19.50 -21.12 -3.05
N THR A 308 20.71 -21.36 -2.53
CA THR A 308 21.67 -20.32 -2.15
C THR A 308 21.99 -19.40 -3.34
N GLY A 309 22.14 -19.98 -4.53
CA GLY A 309 22.38 -19.23 -5.76
C GLY A 309 21.26 -18.25 -6.09
N ALA A 310 20.00 -18.63 -5.85
CA ALA A 310 18.85 -17.75 -6.03
C ALA A 310 18.86 -16.57 -5.05
N ALA A 311 19.15 -16.81 -3.78
CA ALA A 311 19.26 -15.75 -2.77
C ALA A 311 20.38 -14.76 -3.10
N ILE A 312 21.57 -15.24 -3.50
CA ILE A 312 22.69 -14.37 -3.89
C ILE A 312 22.34 -13.55 -5.14
N SER A 313 21.71 -14.18 -6.15
CA SER A 313 21.26 -13.49 -7.38
C SER A 313 20.32 -12.32 -7.06
N PHE A 314 19.37 -12.54 -6.14
CA PHE A 314 18.49 -11.49 -5.65
C PHE A 314 19.29 -10.37 -4.97
N VAL A 315 20.16 -10.70 -4.01
CA VAL A 315 20.95 -9.71 -3.26
C VAL A 315 21.79 -8.84 -4.20
N VAL A 316 22.55 -9.45 -5.11
CA VAL A 316 23.38 -8.74 -6.09
C VAL A 316 22.53 -7.80 -6.95
N SER A 317 21.39 -8.28 -7.44
CA SER A 317 20.45 -7.46 -8.22
C SER A 317 19.95 -6.24 -7.44
N GLN A 318 19.57 -6.40 -6.17
CA GLN A 318 19.10 -5.26 -5.35
C GLN A 318 20.18 -4.20 -5.15
N TYR A 319 21.43 -4.61 -4.91
CA TYR A 319 22.55 -3.66 -4.81
C TYR A 319 22.84 -2.94 -6.13
N VAL A 320 22.74 -3.63 -7.27
CA VAL A 320 22.89 -3.00 -8.59
C VAL A 320 21.78 -1.98 -8.85
N ILE A 321 20.53 -2.28 -8.50
CA ILE A 321 19.42 -1.33 -8.60
C ILE A 321 19.69 -0.10 -7.73
N ALA A 322 20.02 -0.30 -6.46
CA ALA A 322 20.30 0.79 -5.53
C ALA A 322 21.46 1.67 -6.04
N PHE A 323 22.56 1.05 -6.50
CA PHE A 323 23.70 1.76 -7.05
C PHE A 323 23.35 2.58 -8.30
N LEU A 324 22.65 1.99 -9.27
CA LEU A 324 22.22 2.70 -10.48
C LEU A 324 21.31 3.89 -10.14
N MET A 325 20.36 3.71 -9.21
CA MET A 325 19.47 4.78 -8.78
C MET A 325 20.22 5.91 -8.08
N ILE A 326 21.20 5.61 -7.22
CA ILE A 326 22.07 6.63 -6.60
C ILE A 326 22.91 7.34 -7.65
N TRP A 327 23.43 6.61 -8.64
CA TRP A 327 24.21 7.22 -9.73
C TRP A 327 23.37 8.20 -10.54
N PHE A 328 22.17 7.81 -10.98
CA PHE A 328 21.28 8.73 -11.70
C PHE A 328 20.84 9.91 -10.82
N LEU A 329 20.65 9.69 -9.52
CA LEU A 329 20.32 10.77 -8.58
C LEU A 329 21.48 11.76 -8.43
N ASN A 330 22.72 11.30 -8.30
CA ASN A 330 23.91 12.14 -8.16
C ASN A 330 24.17 13.01 -9.42
N LYS A 331 23.68 12.58 -10.60
CA LYS A 331 23.70 13.42 -11.80
C LYS A 331 22.71 14.60 -11.74
N ARG A 332 21.68 14.53 -10.89
CA ARG A 332 20.59 15.52 -10.77
C ARG A 332 20.73 16.42 -9.54
N VAL A 333 21.21 15.87 -8.42
CA VAL A 333 21.17 16.50 -7.09
C VAL A 333 22.54 16.41 -6.44
N VAL A 334 23.03 17.48 -5.79
CA VAL A 334 24.19 17.37 -4.89
C VAL A 334 23.74 16.76 -3.59
N LEU A 335 24.30 15.61 -3.23
CA LEU A 335 24.13 15.02 -1.89
C LEU A 335 24.89 15.88 -0.86
N LEU A 336 24.17 16.67 -0.06
CA LEU A 336 24.73 17.43 1.06
C LEU A 336 24.62 16.68 2.40
N SER A 337 25.30 17.18 3.44
CA SER A 337 25.21 16.65 4.80
C SER A 337 23.75 16.66 5.33
N PRO A 338 23.31 15.57 5.99
CA PRO A 338 21.94 15.44 6.49
C PRO A 338 21.63 16.48 7.58
N LYS A 339 20.47 17.13 7.50
CA LYS A 339 19.96 18.08 8.51
C LYS A 339 18.80 17.42 9.26
N PHE A 340 19.08 16.88 10.45
CA PHE A 340 18.09 16.18 11.28
C PHE A 340 17.00 17.09 11.91
N GLY A 341 17.09 18.42 11.75
CA GLY A 341 16.28 19.39 12.49
C GLY A 341 15.00 19.93 11.81
N ALA A 342 14.71 19.60 10.55
CA ALA A 342 13.59 20.18 9.79
C ALA A 342 12.38 19.23 9.58
N LEU A 343 12.38 18.07 10.26
CA LEU A 343 11.40 17.02 10.00
C LEU A 343 10.07 17.34 10.71
N GLN A 344 9.05 17.74 9.94
CA GLN A 344 7.68 17.85 10.42
C GLN A 344 7.05 16.46 10.65
N PHE A 345 7.58 15.69 11.62
CA PHE A 345 7.11 14.33 11.92
C PHE A 345 5.62 14.29 12.30
N GLY A 346 5.07 15.34 12.93
CA GLY A 346 3.75 15.30 13.58
C GLY A 346 2.55 15.00 12.67
N GLU A 347 2.40 15.72 11.54
CA GLU A 347 1.23 15.53 10.65
C GLU A 347 1.37 14.30 9.75
N TYR A 348 2.58 14.00 9.26
CA TYR A 348 2.84 12.81 8.44
C TYR A 348 2.75 11.51 9.25
N MET A 349 3.12 11.52 10.52
CA MET A 349 2.98 10.35 11.40
C MET A 349 1.52 9.93 11.60
N LYS A 350 0.56 10.87 11.62
CA LYS A 350 -0.85 10.52 11.80
C LYS A 350 -1.38 9.74 10.60
N SER A 351 -1.20 10.24 9.38
CA SER A 351 -1.62 9.54 8.15
C SER A 351 -0.80 8.26 7.91
N GLY A 352 0.51 8.29 8.18
CA GLY A 352 1.38 7.12 8.14
C GLY A 352 0.96 6.02 9.11
N SER A 353 0.45 6.37 10.30
CA SER A 353 -0.02 5.39 11.28
C SER A 353 -1.24 4.58 10.82
N TYR A 354 -2.17 5.21 10.08
CA TYR A 354 -3.33 4.50 9.51
C TYR A 354 -2.90 3.54 8.40
N LEU A 355 -1.98 3.97 7.53
CA LEU A 355 -1.40 3.11 6.49
C LEU A 355 -0.61 1.95 7.10
N PHE A 356 0.13 2.20 8.19
CA PHE A 356 0.82 1.17 8.95
C PHE A 356 -0.15 0.14 9.54
N GLY A 357 -1.22 0.61 10.21
CA GLY A 357 -2.27 -0.27 10.76
C GLY A 357 -2.95 -1.14 9.69
N ARG A 358 -3.27 -0.55 8.52
CA ARG A 358 -3.75 -1.32 7.36
C ARG A 358 -2.74 -2.39 6.96
N THR A 359 -1.48 -2.00 6.76
CA THR A 359 -0.42 -2.88 6.27
C THR A 359 -0.21 -4.04 7.23
N LEU A 360 -0.12 -3.77 8.53
CA LEU A 360 0.00 -4.77 9.57
C LEU A 360 -1.17 -5.77 9.56
N SER A 361 -2.39 -5.29 9.34
CA SER A 361 -3.57 -6.17 9.23
C SER A 361 -3.48 -7.11 8.01
N VAL A 362 -3.14 -6.58 6.82
CA VAL A 362 -2.95 -7.41 5.61
C VAL A 362 -1.86 -8.46 5.86
N LEU A 363 -0.72 -8.03 6.43
CA LEU A 363 0.42 -8.90 6.71
C LEU A 363 0.06 -9.98 7.74
N THR A 364 -0.74 -9.65 8.76
CA THR A 364 -1.19 -10.62 9.76
C THR A 364 -2.08 -11.69 9.14
N THR A 365 -3.06 -11.32 8.31
CA THR A 365 -3.93 -12.28 7.60
C THR A 365 -3.12 -13.18 6.67
N MET A 366 -2.17 -12.61 5.93
CA MET A 366 -1.28 -13.38 5.05
C MET A 366 -0.33 -14.29 5.84
N THR A 367 0.10 -13.88 7.03
CA THR A 367 0.92 -14.69 7.95
C THR A 367 0.13 -15.88 8.49
N VAL A 368 -1.12 -15.67 8.91
CA VAL A 368 -2.01 -16.77 9.34
C VAL A 368 -2.18 -17.78 8.20
N ALA A 369 -2.49 -17.30 7.00
CA ALA A 369 -2.64 -18.14 5.81
C ALA A 369 -1.38 -18.99 5.56
N MET A 370 -0.20 -18.37 5.58
CA MET A 370 1.08 -19.03 5.38
C MET A 370 1.40 -20.08 6.44
N SER A 371 1.21 -19.72 7.71
CA SER A 371 1.48 -20.57 8.87
C SER A 371 0.65 -21.86 8.79
N MET A 372 -0.60 -21.76 8.34
CA MET A 372 -1.49 -22.91 8.15
C MET A 372 -1.04 -23.85 7.02
N VAL A 373 -0.53 -23.30 5.91
CA VAL A 373 -0.02 -24.11 4.80
C VAL A 373 1.30 -24.77 5.16
N THR A 374 2.18 -24.02 5.83
CA THR A 374 3.51 -24.48 6.22
C THR A 374 3.44 -25.71 7.12
N ARG A 375 2.43 -25.78 8.01
CA ARG A 375 2.17 -26.95 8.87
C ARG A 375 1.77 -28.21 8.11
N GLN A 376 1.34 -28.11 6.85
CA GLN A 376 0.96 -29.27 6.03
C GLN A 376 2.17 -29.93 5.35
N GLY A 377 3.36 -29.34 5.46
CA GLY A 377 4.62 -29.87 4.92
C GLY A 377 5.11 -29.16 3.67
N ALA A 378 6.23 -29.65 3.12
CA ALA A 378 6.92 -29.00 2.01
C ALA A 378 6.14 -29.04 0.69
N VAL A 379 5.48 -30.15 0.36
CA VAL A 379 4.77 -30.30 -0.92
C VAL A 379 3.59 -29.33 -1.05
N PRO A 380 2.65 -29.22 -0.07
CA PRO A 380 1.59 -28.21 -0.14
C PRO A 380 2.12 -26.78 -0.10
N MET A 381 3.19 -26.51 0.64
CA MET A 381 3.80 -25.18 0.72
C MET A 381 4.45 -24.76 -0.61
N ALA A 382 5.11 -25.67 -1.31
CA ALA A 382 5.66 -25.44 -2.65
C ALA A 382 4.54 -25.10 -3.66
N ALA A 383 3.44 -25.85 -3.63
CA ALA A 383 2.27 -25.57 -4.47
C ALA A 383 1.67 -24.20 -4.14
N HIS A 384 1.51 -23.89 -2.85
CA HIS A 384 1.01 -22.59 -2.41
C HIS A 384 1.91 -21.45 -2.85
N GLN A 385 3.24 -21.60 -2.80
CA GLN A 385 4.18 -20.59 -3.27
C GLN A 385 3.98 -20.27 -4.75
N ILE A 386 3.83 -21.27 -5.62
CA ILE A 386 3.59 -21.05 -7.06
C ILE A 386 2.26 -20.31 -7.27
N CYS A 387 1.19 -20.77 -6.60
CA CYS A 387 -0.12 -20.11 -6.68
C CYS A 387 -0.07 -18.66 -6.17
N MET A 388 0.64 -18.40 -5.07
CA MET A 388 0.82 -17.06 -4.52
C MET A 388 1.60 -16.14 -5.47
N GLN A 389 2.58 -16.66 -6.21
CA GLN A 389 3.31 -15.85 -7.19
C GLN A 389 2.42 -15.45 -8.37
N VAL A 390 1.58 -16.37 -8.85
CA VAL A 390 0.57 -16.03 -9.89
C VAL A 390 -0.48 -15.08 -9.34
N TRP A 391 -0.88 -15.21 -8.08
CA TRP A 391 -1.79 -14.25 -7.43
C TRP A 391 -1.18 -12.85 -7.32
N LEU A 392 0.07 -12.76 -6.87
CA LEU A 392 0.79 -11.49 -6.72
C LEU A 392 1.06 -10.84 -8.08
N ALA A 393 1.28 -11.62 -9.14
CA ALA A 393 1.44 -11.14 -10.50
C ALA A 393 0.37 -10.13 -10.92
N VAL A 394 -0.88 -10.52 -10.68
CA VAL A 394 -2.06 -9.75 -11.06
C VAL A 394 -2.23 -8.53 -10.16
N THR A 395 -1.90 -8.71 -8.88
CA THR A 395 -1.90 -7.64 -7.89
C THR A 395 -0.99 -6.51 -8.35
N THR A 396 0.25 -6.83 -8.74
CA THR A 396 1.25 -5.85 -9.15
C THR A 396 0.84 -5.08 -10.41
N LEU A 397 0.22 -5.75 -11.40
CA LEU A 397 -0.26 -5.08 -12.60
C LEU A 397 -1.42 -4.12 -12.31
N THR A 398 -2.33 -4.54 -11.42
CA THR A 398 -3.45 -3.70 -11.00
C THR A 398 -2.99 -2.52 -10.14
N GLU A 399 -1.94 -2.68 -9.33
CA GLU A 399 -1.36 -1.58 -8.55
C GLU A 399 -0.92 -0.40 -9.43
N ALA A 400 -0.42 -0.66 -10.64
CA ALA A 400 -0.11 0.40 -11.60
C ALA A 400 -1.37 1.20 -12.00
N LEU A 401 -2.46 0.51 -12.36
CA LEU A 401 -3.74 1.14 -12.69
C LEU A 401 -4.34 1.90 -11.51
N ALA A 402 -4.29 1.31 -10.32
CA ALA A 402 -4.78 1.93 -9.09
C ALA A 402 -4.00 3.19 -8.72
N THR A 403 -2.67 3.16 -8.85
CA THR A 403 -1.82 4.32 -8.56
C THR A 403 -2.06 5.46 -9.57
N SER A 404 -2.19 5.14 -10.86
CA SER A 404 -2.51 6.15 -11.88
C SER A 404 -3.89 6.77 -11.66
N SER A 405 -4.89 5.95 -11.33
CA SER A 405 -6.25 6.41 -11.03
C SER A 405 -6.28 7.28 -9.77
N GLN A 406 -5.53 6.88 -8.74
CA GLN A 406 -5.38 7.63 -7.48
C GLN A 406 -4.89 9.06 -7.72
N VAL A 407 -3.89 9.25 -8.60
CA VAL A 407 -3.32 10.57 -8.89
C VAL A 407 -4.35 11.49 -9.54
N ILE A 408 -5.08 11.00 -10.55
CA ILE A 408 -6.10 11.79 -11.25
C ILE A 408 -7.27 12.12 -10.32
N VAL A 409 -7.73 11.14 -9.53
CA VAL A 409 -8.81 11.34 -8.54
C VAL A 409 -8.41 12.33 -7.46
N ALA A 410 -7.18 12.28 -6.96
CA ALA A 410 -6.66 13.24 -5.98
C ALA A 410 -6.64 14.67 -6.55
N SER A 411 -6.14 14.83 -7.78
CA SER A 411 -6.11 16.12 -8.49
C SER A 411 -7.52 16.68 -8.69
N ALA A 412 -8.44 15.87 -9.23
CA ALA A 412 -9.83 16.28 -9.46
C ALA A 412 -10.55 16.62 -8.15
N ALA A 413 -10.33 15.83 -7.08
CA ALA A 413 -10.89 16.10 -5.76
C ALA A 413 -10.37 17.41 -5.15
N SER A 414 -9.09 17.75 -5.35
CA SER A 414 -8.51 19.02 -4.90
C SER A 414 -9.12 20.23 -5.59
N LYS A 415 -9.45 20.11 -6.89
CA LYS A 415 -10.14 21.12 -7.69
C LYS A 415 -11.66 21.13 -7.50
N ARG A 416 -12.19 20.29 -6.61
CA ARG A 416 -13.63 20.04 -6.38
C ARG A 416 -14.39 19.56 -7.63
N ASP A 417 -13.69 19.06 -8.64
CA ASP A 417 -14.28 18.44 -9.83
C ASP A 417 -14.62 16.98 -9.55
N TYR A 418 -15.73 16.77 -8.82
CA TYR A 418 -16.18 15.44 -8.47
C TYR A 418 -16.78 14.66 -9.65
N LYS A 419 -17.19 15.35 -10.72
CA LYS A 419 -17.70 14.69 -11.94
C LYS A 419 -16.56 13.93 -12.63
N THR A 420 -15.42 14.58 -12.82
CA THR A 420 -14.23 13.94 -13.40
C THR A 420 -13.70 12.83 -12.48
N ALA A 421 -13.64 13.06 -11.17
CA ALA A 421 -13.24 12.02 -10.21
C ALA A 421 -14.13 10.75 -10.28
N LYS A 422 -15.46 10.92 -10.36
CA LYS A 422 -16.43 9.81 -10.50
C LYS A 422 -16.26 9.09 -11.84
N LYS A 423 -16.03 9.83 -12.93
CA LYS A 423 -15.82 9.28 -14.27
C LYS A 423 -14.56 8.41 -14.33
N VAL A 424 -13.44 8.92 -13.79
CA VAL A 424 -12.17 8.18 -13.69
C VAL A 424 -12.33 6.94 -12.82
N ALA A 425 -12.94 7.07 -11.65
CA ALA A 425 -13.15 5.94 -10.74
C ALA A 425 -14.00 4.83 -11.38
N SER A 426 -15.11 5.19 -12.02
CA SER A 426 -15.98 4.25 -12.73
C SER A 426 -15.25 3.55 -13.89
N LEU A 427 -14.47 4.31 -14.67
CA LEU A 427 -13.66 3.75 -15.75
C LEU A 427 -12.62 2.76 -15.22
N ALA A 428 -11.86 3.14 -14.20
CA ALA A 428 -10.83 2.30 -13.60
C ALA A 428 -11.40 1.00 -13.05
N ILE A 429 -12.55 1.06 -12.34
CA ILE A 429 -13.26 -0.12 -11.82
C ILE A 429 -13.71 -1.04 -12.97
N LYS A 430 -14.30 -0.49 -14.05
CA LYS A 430 -14.73 -1.28 -15.22
C LYS A 430 -13.55 -1.96 -15.91
N VAL A 431 -12.46 -1.23 -16.13
CA VAL A 431 -11.23 -1.76 -16.74
C VAL A 431 -10.60 -2.84 -15.86
N GLY A 432 -10.51 -2.61 -14.56
CA GLY A 432 -9.98 -3.59 -13.60
C GLY A 432 -10.81 -4.87 -13.53
N LEU A 433 -12.15 -4.76 -13.54
CA LEU A 433 -13.04 -5.91 -13.57
C LEU A 433 -12.88 -6.71 -14.86
N LEU A 434 -12.87 -6.04 -16.02
CA LEU A 434 -12.67 -6.68 -17.31
C LEU A 434 -11.30 -7.38 -17.36
N ALA A 435 -10.24 -6.72 -16.90
CA ALA A 435 -8.90 -7.32 -16.81
C ALA A 435 -8.90 -8.55 -15.90
N GLY A 436 -9.55 -8.50 -14.74
CA GLY A 436 -9.67 -9.64 -13.83
C GLY A 436 -10.45 -10.83 -14.41
N ILE A 437 -11.51 -10.56 -15.18
CA ILE A 437 -12.30 -11.60 -15.89
C ILE A 437 -11.46 -12.24 -17.00
N ILE A 438 -10.79 -11.43 -17.83
CA ILE A 438 -9.89 -11.94 -18.88
C ILE A 438 -8.81 -12.81 -18.26
N LEU A 439 -8.23 -12.38 -17.14
CA LEU A 439 -7.15 -13.10 -16.48
C LEU A 439 -7.63 -14.37 -15.77
N CYS A 440 -8.85 -14.37 -15.23
CA CYS A 440 -9.53 -15.58 -14.77
C CYS A 440 -9.63 -16.62 -15.89
N ALA A 441 -10.11 -16.21 -17.08
CA ALA A 441 -10.26 -17.09 -18.23
C ALA A 441 -8.90 -17.60 -18.75
N VAL A 442 -7.93 -16.70 -18.92
CA VAL A 442 -6.58 -17.04 -19.40
C VAL A 442 -5.88 -17.99 -18.43
N LEU A 443 -5.87 -17.70 -17.13
CA LEU A 443 -5.25 -18.60 -16.14
C LEU A 443 -6.02 -19.92 -16.04
N GLY A 444 -7.36 -19.89 -16.05
CA GLY A 444 -8.18 -21.10 -16.04
C GLY A 444 -7.85 -22.06 -17.19
N ALA A 445 -7.64 -21.52 -18.40
CA ALA A 445 -7.32 -22.33 -19.57
C ALA A 445 -5.83 -22.73 -19.65
N SER A 446 -4.91 -21.84 -19.28
CA SER A 446 -3.46 -22.03 -19.51
C SER A 446 -2.70 -22.65 -18.34
N PHE A 447 -3.20 -22.56 -17.11
CA PHE A 447 -2.42 -22.92 -15.92
C PHE A 447 -2.01 -24.40 -15.88
N HIS A 448 -2.81 -25.29 -16.47
CA HIS A 448 -2.43 -26.70 -16.63
C HIS A 448 -1.13 -26.86 -17.43
N SER A 449 -0.97 -26.07 -18.49
CA SER A 449 0.22 -26.07 -19.35
C SER A 449 1.38 -25.27 -18.73
N LEU A 450 1.08 -24.25 -17.92
CA LEU A 450 2.10 -23.42 -17.26
C LEU A 450 2.71 -24.06 -16.01
N ALA A 451 1.96 -24.88 -15.27
CA ALA A 451 2.43 -25.46 -14.00
C ALA A 451 3.76 -26.25 -14.13
N PRO A 452 4.00 -27.06 -15.18
CA PRO A 452 5.27 -27.76 -15.39
C PRO A 452 6.49 -26.86 -15.61
N LEU A 453 6.31 -25.58 -15.97
CA LEU A 453 7.41 -24.62 -16.07
C LEU A 453 8.02 -24.32 -14.70
N PHE A 454 7.20 -24.36 -13.64
CA PHE A 454 7.61 -24.06 -12.28
C PHE A 454 8.18 -25.27 -11.55
N THR A 455 7.63 -26.46 -11.76
CA THR A 455 8.06 -27.67 -11.05
C THR A 455 7.84 -28.93 -11.88
N LYS A 456 8.71 -29.92 -11.69
CA LYS A 456 8.56 -31.27 -12.26
C LYS A 456 8.01 -32.28 -11.25
N ASP A 457 7.77 -31.86 -10.00
CA ASP A 457 7.28 -32.75 -8.94
C ASP A 457 5.80 -33.10 -9.18
N PRO A 458 5.45 -34.38 -9.40
CA PRO A 458 4.08 -34.79 -9.70
C PRO A 458 3.11 -34.52 -8.54
N GLN A 459 3.56 -34.59 -7.28
CA GLN A 459 2.71 -34.34 -6.12
C GLN A 459 2.35 -32.85 -6.02
N VAL A 460 3.32 -31.96 -6.29
CA VAL A 460 3.07 -30.51 -6.35
C VAL A 460 2.11 -30.19 -7.50
N LEU A 461 2.33 -30.77 -8.68
CA LEU A 461 1.46 -30.57 -9.86
C LEU A 461 0.02 -31.02 -9.60
N GLU A 462 -0.21 -32.11 -8.87
CA GLU A 462 -1.56 -32.55 -8.52
C GLU A 462 -2.28 -31.52 -7.64
N ILE A 463 -1.60 -30.96 -6.64
CA ILE A 463 -2.15 -29.91 -5.77
C ILE A 463 -2.44 -28.64 -6.59
N LEU A 464 -1.53 -28.25 -7.49
CA LEU A 464 -1.70 -27.08 -8.36
C LEU A 464 -2.94 -27.22 -9.26
N ARG A 465 -3.18 -28.40 -9.84
CA ARG A 465 -4.37 -28.66 -10.66
C ARG A 465 -5.66 -28.45 -9.88
N LYS A 466 -5.71 -28.81 -8.61
CA LYS A 466 -6.88 -28.57 -7.76
C LYS A 466 -6.96 -27.12 -7.25
N GLY A 467 -5.81 -26.45 -7.08
CA GLY A 467 -5.70 -25.07 -6.64
C GLY A 467 -6.09 -24.03 -7.69
N VAL A 468 -6.03 -24.39 -8.99
CA VAL A 468 -6.31 -23.46 -10.10
C VAL A 468 -7.66 -22.79 -9.97
N LEU A 469 -8.70 -23.51 -9.54
CA LEU A 469 -10.06 -22.98 -9.42
C LEU A 469 -10.13 -21.78 -8.46
N PHE A 470 -9.37 -21.83 -7.36
CA PHE A 470 -9.32 -20.75 -6.39
C PHE A 470 -8.50 -19.57 -6.89
N VAL A 471 -7.35 -19.86 -7.50
CA VAL A 471 -6.46 -18.83 -8.02
C VAL A 471 -7.13 -18.08 -9.17
N SER A 472 -7.76 -18.79 -10.12
CA SER A 472 -8.49 -18.17 -11.24
C SER A 472 -9.77 -17.49 -10.77
N GLY A 473 -10.57 -18.15 -9.93
CA GLY A 473 -11.83 -17.62 -9.42
C GLY A 473 -11.69 -16.35 -8.59
N ALA A 474 -10.54 -16.15 -7.93
CA ALA A 474 -10.26 -14.91 -7.19
C ALA A 474 -9.83 -13.73 -8.08
N GLN A 475 -9.44 -13.97 -9.34
CA GLN A 475 -8.89 -12.93 -10.23
C GLN A 475 -9.82 -11.75 -10.48
N PRO A 476 -11.15 -11.87 -10.55
CA PRO A 476 -12.02 -10.70 -10.68
C PRO A 476 -12.07 -9.84 -9.40
N LEU A 477 -11.88 -10.45 -8.22
CA LEU A 477 -11.97 -9.77 -6.93
C LEU A 477 -10.68 -8.99 -6.59
N ILE A 478 -9.53 -9.50 -7.01
CA ILE A 478 -8.22 -8.90 -6.69
C ILE A 478 -8.10 -7.47 -7.25
N PRO A 479 -8.34 -7.21 -8.56
CA PRO A 479 -8.27 -5.87 -9.13
C PRO A 479 -9.22 -4.90 -8.45
N LEU A 480 -10.44 -5.35 -8.15
CA LEU A 480 -11.46 -4.51 -7.50
C LEU A 480 -11.01 -4.07 -6.11
N ALA A 481 -10.53 -4.99 -5.27
CA ALA A 481 -10.06 -4.67 -3.94
C ALA A 481 -8.91 -3.64 -3.96
N ILE A 482 -7.95 -3.79 -4.88
CA ILE A 482 -6.81 -2.89 -5.02
C ILE A 482 -7.23 -1.52 -5.56
N LEU A 483 -8.13 -1.49 -6.54
CA LEU A 483 -8.66 -0.25 -7.08
C LEU A 483 -9.42 0.55 -6.04
N PHE A 484 -10.27 -0.08 -5.23
CA PHE A 484 -10.96 0.61 -4.15
C PHE A 484 -9.99 1.19 -3.12
N ASP A 485 -8.90 0.49 -2.79
CA ASP A 485 -7.85 1.06 -1.93
C ASP A 485 -7.24 2.33 -2.55
N GLY A 486 -6.82 2.25 -3.82
CA GLY A 486 -6.23 3.40 -4.52
C GLY A 486 -7.18 4.59 -4.61
N LEU A 487 -8.48 4.34 -4.85
CA LEU A 487 -9.51 5.37 -4.87
C LEU A 487 -9.69 6.03 -3.50
N HIS A 488 -9.72 5.25 -2.40
CA HIS A 488 -9.78 5.81 -1.05
C HIS A 488 -8.56 6.67 -0.73
N TYR A 489 -7.37 6.29 -1.19
CA TYR A 489 -6.16 7.11 -1.03
C TYR A 489 -6.22 8.39 -1.85
N GLY A 490 -6.82 8.34 -3.03
CA GLY A 490 -7.02 9.53 -3.86
C GLY A 490 -7.81 10.61 -3.13
N VAL A 491 -8.82 10.21 -2.35
CA VAL A 491 -9.64 11.14 -1.54
C VAL A 491 -9.16 11.28 -0.09
N SER A 492 -7.99 10.73 0.25
CA SER A 492 -7.40 10.76 1.61
C SER A 492 -8.25 10.14 2.72
N ASP A 493 -9.10 9.15 2.42
CA ASP A 493 -9.93 8.43 3.42
C ASP A 493 -9.14 7.29 4.10
N PHE A 494 -7.97 7.63 4.64
CA PHE A 494 -7.07 6.68 5.30
C PHE A 494 -7.67 5.99 6.54
N PRO A 495 -8.45 6.67 7.42
CA PRO A 495 -9.04 6.02 8.58
C PRO A 495 -10.01 4.91 8.21
N TYR A 496 -10.87 5.12 7.20
CA TYR A 496 -11.78 4.09 6.72
C TYR A 496 -11.01 2.89 6.16
N ALA A 497 -10.00 3.13 5.32
CA ALA A 497 -9.19 2.08 4.72
C ALA A 497 -8.47 1.22 5.79
N ALA A 498 -8.00 1.85 6.88
CA ALA A 498 -7.35 1.15 7.99
C ALA A 498 -8.34 0.29 8.78
N TRP A 499 -9.41 0.89 9.30
CA TRP A 499 -10.39 0.18 10.14
C TRP A 499 -11.11 -0.94 9.38
N SER A 500 -11.53 -0.69 8.14
CA SER A 500 -12.16 -1.72 7.31
C SER A 500 -11.21 -2.90 7.08
N THR A 501 -9.94 -2.64 6.76
CA THR A 501 -8.96 -3.71 6.55
C THR A 501 -8.73 -4.54 7.82
N VAL A 502 -8.64 -3.90 9.00
CA VAL A 502 -8.49 -4.60 10.29
C VAL A 502 -9.66 -5.55 10.54
N VAL A 503 -10.90 -5.06 10.37
CA VAL A 503 -12.10 -5.88 10.56
C VAL A 503 -12.13 -7.04 9.58
N ILE A 504 -11.90 -6.77 8.29
CA ILE A 504 -11.91 -7.77 7.22
C ILE A 504 -10.82 -8.83 7.42
N GLY A 505 -9.61 -8.41 7.78
CA GLY A 505 -8.48 -9.29 8.06
C GLY A 505 -8.76 -10.18 9.27
N THR A 506 -9.38 -9.64 10.31
CA THR A 506 -9.77 -10.41 11.49
C THR A 506 -10.83 -11.45 11.14
N VAL A 507 -11.90 -11.06 10.44
CA VAL A 507 -12.97 -11.98 10.02
C VAL A 507 -12.42 -13.10 9.12
N SER A 508 -11.62 -12.76 8.11
CA SER A 508 -11.00 -13.76 7.23
C SER A 508 -10.08 -14.71 8.00
N SER A 509 -9.25 -14.19 8.91
CA SER A 509 -8.37 -15.03 9.73
C SER A 509 -9.15 -15.95 10.66
N CYS A 510 -10.23 -15.49 11.27
CA CYS A 510 -11.13 -16.33 12.07
C CYS A 510 -11.72 -17.46 11.22
N VAL A 511 -12.24 -17.15 10.03
CA VAL A 511 -12.78 -18.19 9.12
C VAL A 511 -11.69 -19.20 8.76
N MET A 512 -10.47 -18.74 8.46
CA MET A 512 -9.34 -19.64 8.20
C MET A 512 -9.06 -20.56 9.39
N LEU A 513 -9.09 -20.06 10.63
CA LEU A 513 -8.75 -20.81 11.84
C LEU A 513 -9.85 -21.77 12.31
N TYR A 514 -11.12 -21.38 12.18
CA TYR A 514 -12.27 -22.19 12.65
C TYR A 514 -12.85 -23.15 11.60
N ALA A 515 -12.47 -23.03 10.32
CA ALA A 515 -12.88 -24.01 9.32
C ALA A 515 -12.44 -25.44 9.70
N PRO A 516 -13.18 -26.49 9.28
CA PRO A 516 -12.81 -27.87 9.60
C PRO A 516 -11.41 -28.23 9.03
N SER A 517 -10.65 -29.04 9.77
CA SER A 517 -9.33 -29.53 9.33
C SER A 517 -9.38 -30.38 8.06
N SER A 518 -10.53 -30.97 7.74
CA SER A 518 -10.77 -31.76 6.52
C SER A 518 -10.57 -30.97 5.22
N PHE A 519 -10.69 -29.64 5.24
CA PHE A 519 -10.50 -28.80 4.06
C PHE A 519 -9.03 -28.51 3.72
N GLY A 520 -8.05 -28.95 4.52
CA GLY A 520 -6.61 -28.92 4.17
C GLY A 520 -6.11 -27.56 3.64
N LEU A 521 -5.56 -27.53 2.42
CA LEU A 521 -5.11 -26.32 1.72
C LEU A 521 -6.26 -25.39 1.28
N TYR A 522 -7.45 -25.95 1.02
CA TYR A 522 -8.58 -25.20 0.47
C TYR A 522 -9.14 -24.16 1.42
N ARG A 523 -9.11 -24.42 2.74
CA ARG A 523 -9.55 -23.43 3.73
C ARG A 523 -8.71 -22.15 3.70
N THR A 524 -7.41 -22.27 3.41
CA THR A 524 -6.51 -21.12 3.29
C THR A 524 -6.89 -20.28 2.07
N TRP A 525 -7.09 -20.93 0.92
CA TRP A 525 -7.50 -20.23 -0.29
C TRP A 525 -8.89 -19.61 -0.16
N LEU A 526 -9.84 -20.32 0.44
CA LEU A 526 -11.18 -19.79 0.71
C LEU A 526 -11.10 -18.54 1.60
N GLY A 527 -10.26 -18.56 2.64
CA GLY A 527 -10.04 -17.39 3.50
C GLY A 527 -9.40 -16.21 2.75
N LEU A 528 -8.43 -16.46 1.87
CA LEU A 528 -7.77 -15.41 1.07
C LEU A 528 -8.73 -14.81 0.03
N THR A 529 -9.53 -15.65 -0.63
CA THR A 529 -10.59 -15.20 -1.53
C THR A 529 -11.66 -14.41 -0.78
N LEU A 530 -12.07 -14.87 0.41
CA LEU A 530 -12.98 -14.14 1.29
C LEU A 530 -12.39 -12.79 1.70
N PHE A 531 -11.09 -12.72 2.00
CA PHE A 531 -10.40 -11.48 2.32
C PHE A 531 -10.52 -10.46 1.17
N MET A 532 -10.23 -10.87 -0.07
CA MET A 532 -10.38 -9.98 -1.23
C MET A 532 -11.84 -9.63 -1.54
N GLY A 533 -12.75 -10.58 -1.37
CA GLY A 533 -14.19 -10.36 -1.55
C GLY A 533 -14.74 -9.33 -0.56
N LEU A 534 -14.45 -9.50 0.74
CA LEU A 534 -14.86 -8.54 1.77
C LEU A 534 -14.25 -7.15 1.57
N ARG A 535 -12.99 -7.06 1.12
CA ARG A 535 -12.35 -5.78 0.73
C ARG A 535 -13.11 -5.10 -0.41
N THR A 536 -13.50 -5.88 -1.42
CA THR A 536 -14.29 -5.38 -2.56
C THR A 536 -15.65 -4.86 -2.10
N VAL A 537 -16.35 -5.61 -1.25
CA VAL A 537 -17.67 -5.21 -0.71
C VAL A 537 -17.56 -3.93 0.13
N ALA A 538 -16.58 -3.86 1.03
CA ALA A 538 -16.36 -2.67 1.85
C ALA A 538 -15.98 -1.44 0.99
N GLY A 539 -15.17 -1.64 -0.05
CA GLY A 539 -14.83 -0.58 -1.00
C GLY A 539 -16.04 -0.06 -1.76
N PHE A 540 -16.85 -0.97 -2.30
CA PHE A 540 -18.06 -0.63 -3.03
C PHE A 540 -19.11 0.07 -2.14
N ALA A 541 -19.30 -0.39 -0.91
CA ALA A 541 -20.23 0.23 0.04
C ALA A 541 -19.84 1.68 0.36
N ARG A 542 -18.55 1.95 0.59
CA ARG A 542 -18.06 3.32 0.84
C ARG A 542 -18.16 4.20 -0.39
N TYR A 543 -17.89 3.64 -1.57
CA TYR A 543 -18.02 4.35 -2.84
C TYR A 543 -19.46 4.82 -3.09
N ASN A 544 -20.47 3.95 -2.92
CA ASN A 544 -21.87 4.34 -3.09
C ASN A 544 -22.34 5.37 -2.05
N LEU A 545 -21.98 5.16 -0.78
CA LEU A 545 -22.32 6.10 0.29
C LEU A 545 -21.74 7.51 0.03
N ALA A 546 -20.52 7.57 -0.52
CA ALA A 546 -19.90 8.85 -0.88
C ALA A 546 -20.59 9.54 -2.06
N LEU A 547 -21.23 8.79 -2.96
CA LEU A 547 -22.04 9.34 -4.06
C LEU A 547 -23.36 9.90 -3.55
N GLU A 548 -24.08 9.16 -2.70
CA GLU A 548 -25.38 9.57 -2.14
C GLU A 548 -25.29 10.84 -1.28
N LEU A 549 -24.24 10.97 -0.47
CA LEU A 549 -24.04 12.16 0.38
C LEU A 549 -23.73 13.43 -0.43
N LYS A 550 -23.20 13.31 -1.65
CA LYS A 550 -22.92 14.45 -2.53
C LYS A 550 -24.09 14.84 -3.41
N GLU A 551 -24.91 13.88 -3.82
CA GLU A 551 -26.17 14.16 -4.54
C GLU A 551 -27.21 14.87 -3.66
N THR A 552 -27.08 14.77 -2.33
CA THR A 552 -27.97 15.44 -1.36
C THR A 552 -27.46 16.81 -0.88
N THR A 553 -26.24 17.21 -1.25
CA THR A 553 -25.63 18.51 -0.86
C THR A 553 -25.42 19.48 -2.02
N VAL A 554 -25.81 19.10 -3.23
CA VAL A 554 -26.00 19.97 -4.40
C VAL A 554 -27.50 20.22 -4.55
#